data_AF-A0A9P6NFJ2-F1
#
_entry.id   AF-A0A9P6NFJ2-F1
#
_cell.length_a   1.000
_cell.length_b   1.000
_cell.length_c   1.000
_cell.angle_alpha   90.00
_cell.angle_beta   90.00
_cell.angle_gamma   90.00
#
_symmetry.space_group_name_H-M   'P 1'
#
loop_
_entity.id
_entity.type
_entity.pdbx_description
1 polymer ?
#
loop_
_entity_poly.entity_id
_entity_poly.type
_entity_poly.pdbx_seq_one_letter_code
_entity_poly.pdbx_strand_id
1 'polypeptide(L)'
;MPSRAAQASALGLTKSKRKRDGDEEEVIKKAFKSKVLILCSRGITYRMRHLMNDITDLVTHGKKDAKLDSKHALSLINELADLSSCNHALYFESRRRADLYLWAAGCPNGPSIRFHVVNSHTMDEMKMTGNCLKGSRPIVRFGQEFDSEPCWRVCKEVLTNIFAVPKTTRRAKPFVDHVISFSVIDGKIWFRNYQILNKPKDAEDGPKRKSETGVEALSLSEIGPRFVLVPVKIFEGSFGGPCLWENKEFVPPFQVLKQQKAASAAKYLARKDHEQERDLRKSELEAQRVDDGLEKRVIFA
;
A
#
# COMPACT_ATOMS: atom_id res chain seq x y z
N MET A 1 74.35 9.37 -50.23
CA MET A 1 73.57 10.61 -50.50
C MET A 1 72.24 10.16 -51.06
N PRO A 2 71.06 10.54 -50.51
CA PRO A 2 70.69 11.68 -49.63
C PRO A 2 70.29 11.21 -48.21
N SER A 3 69.84 12.00 -47.24
CA SER A 3 70.18 13.32 -46.68
C SER A 3 69.44 13.41 -45.34
N ARG A 4 70.11 13.87 -44.27
CA ARG A 4 69.54 14.15 -42.94
C ARG A 4 68.52 15.29 -42.97
N ALA A 5 67.35 15.08 -42.36
CA ALA A 5 66.50 16.00 -41.57
C ALA A 5 65.09 15.37 -41.54
N ALA A 6 64.37 15.19 -40.44
CA ALA A 6 64.34 15.92 -39.18
C ALA A 6 63.93 14.99 -38.01
N GLN A 7 64.47 15.31 -36.85
CA GLN A 7 64.08 14.81 -35.53
C GLN A 7 62.81 15.54 -35.05
N ALA A 8 61.88 14.81 -34.42
CA ALA A 8 61.04 15.25 -33.30
C ALA A 8 60.34 14.00 -32.72
N SER A 9 60.91 13.30 -31.74
CA SER A 9 60.79 13.55 -30.29
C SER A 9 59.35 13.47 -29.75
N ALA A 10 58.95 12.29 -29.26
CA ALA A 10 58.01 12.15 -28.15
C ALA A 10 58.23 10.78 -27.46
N LEU A 11 59.22 10.73 -26.57
CA LEU A 11 59.39 9.65 -25.61
C LEU A 11 58.13 9.57 -24.73
N GLY A 12 57.44 8.43 -24.77
CA GLY A 12 56.36 8.12 -23.85
C GLY A 12 56.89 8.02 -22.42
N LEU A 13 56.61 9.03 -21.60
CA LEU A 13 56.79 8.96 -20.16
C LEU A 13 55.74 8.02 -19.57
N THR A 14 56.12 6.77 -19.34
CA THR A 14 55.42 5.88 -18.40
C THR A 14 55.71 6.37 -16.98
N LYS A 15 54.80 7.18 -16.43
CA LYS A 15 54.82 7.54 -15.00
C LYS A 15 54.48 6.29 -14.18
N SER A 16 55.52 5.58 -13.75
CA SER A 16 55.50 4.62 -12.63
C SER A 16 54.95 5.33 -11.39
N LYS A 17 53.66 5.12 -11.07
CA LYS A 17 53.07 5.53 -9.80
C LYS A 17 53.35 4.41 -8.80
N ARG A 18 54.29 4.67 -7.88
CA ARG A 18 54.60 3.84 -6.72
C ARG A 18 53.31 3.44 -5.99
N LYS A 19 53.11 2.13 -5.87
CA LYS A 19 52.09 1.48 -5.04
C LYS A 19 52.30 1.94 -3.59
N ARG A 20 51.31 2.65 -3.04
CA ARG A 20 51.24 2.92 -1.59
C ARG A 20 50.45 1.76 -1.02
N ASP A 21 51.06 0.99 -0.13
CA ASP A 21 50.35 -0.03 0.63
C ASP A 21 49.33 0.66 1.55
N GLY A 22 48.05 0.34 1.34
CA GLY A 22 46.91 0.96 2.02
C GLY A 22 45.69 1.25 1.14
N ASP A 23 45.53 0.58 0.00
CA ASP A 23 44.27 0.64 -0.78
C ASP A 23 43.23 -0.23 -0.06
N GLU A 24 42.46 0.37 0.85
CA GLU A 24 41.13 -0.16 1.19
C GLU A 24 40.36 -0.24 -0.12
N GLU A 25 39.94 -1.45 -0.52
CA GLU A 25 39.06 -1.64 -1.66
C GLU A 25 37.79 -0.82 -1.41
N GLU A 26 37.67 0.37 -2.01
CA GLU A 26 36.42 1.09 -2.08
C GLU A 26 35.43 0.18 -2.83
N VAL A 27 34.63 -0.57 -2.07
CA VAL A 27 33.51 -1.33 -2.59
C VAL A 27 32.62 -0.33 -3.31
N ILE A 28 32.71 -0.31 -4.64
CA ILE A 28 31.84 0.50 -5.50
C ILE A 28 30.42 -0.02 -5.28
N LYS A 29 29.72 0.56 -4.30
CA LYS A 29 28.33 0.22 -3.99
C LYS A 29 27.52 0.54 -5.23
N LYS A 30 27.05 -0.51 -5.93
CA LYS A 30 26.16 -0.37 -7.10
C LYS A 30 25.02 0.56 -6.71
N ALA A 31 24.80 1.58 -7.53
CA ALA A 31 23.73 2.54 -7.29
C ALA A 31 22.38 1.82 -7.25
N PHE A 32 21.60 2.06 -6.20
CA PHE A 32 20.23 1.58 -6.09
C PHE A 32 19.40 2.06 -7.29
N LYS A 33 18.74 1.13 -7.98
CA LYS A 33 17.92 1.39 -9.16
C LYS A 33 16.55 0.74 -8.95
N SER A 34 15.51 1.53 -9.10
CA SER A 34 14.12 1.07 -9.08
C SER A 34 13.29 1.87 -10.08
N LYS A 35 12.39 1.19 -10.78
CA LYS A 35 11.41 1.72 -11.71
C LYS A 35 10.11 0.93 -11.54
N VAL A 36 9.06 1.63 -11.13
CA VAL A 36 7.79 1.00 -10.75
C VAL A 36 6.77 1.22 -11.85
N LEU A 37 6.15 0.17 -12.37
CA LEU A 37 4.98 0.28 -13.24
C LEU A 37 3.73 0.47 -12.37
N ILE A 38 2.93 1.50 -12.63
CA ILE A 38 1.68 1.76 -11.89
C ILE A 38 0.50 1.59 -12.83
N LEU A 39 -0.33 0.60 -12.54
CA LEU A 39 -1.49 0.20 -13.34
C LEU A 39 -2.75 0.10 -12.48
N CYS A 40 -3.91 0.19 -13.12
CA CYS A 40 -5.17 -0.09 -12.44
C CYS A 40 -6.12 -0.92 -13.31
N SER A 41 -6.98 -1.67 -12.64
CA SER A 41 -8.07 -2.41 -13.27
C SER A 41 -9.23 -1.48 -13.70
N ARG A 42 -10.07 -1.97 -14.61
CA ARG A 42 -11.35 -1.33 -14.90
C ARG A 42 -12.31 -1.38 -13.71
N GLY A 43 -13.07 -0.30 -13.52
CA GLY A 43 -14.02 -0.14 -12.41
C GLY A 43 -13.43 0.51 -11.15
N ILE A 44 -12.24 1.12 -11.24
CA ILE A 44 -11.69 1.97 -10.17
C ILE A 44 -12.60 3.19 -9.92
N THR A 45 -12.96 3.42 -8.66
CA THR A 45 -13.82 4.57 -8.27
C THR A 45 -13.02 5.88 -8.31
N TYR A 46 -13.73 7.00 -8.13
CA TYR A 46 -13.11 8.32 -8.04
C TYR A 46 -12.05 8.40 -6.93
N ARG A 47 -12.42 8.01 -5.70
CA ARG A 47 -11.51 8.01 -4.54
C ARG A 47 -10.29 7.12 -4.77
N MET A 48 -10.48 5.91 -5.28
CA MET A 48 -9.37 4.99 -5.57
C MET A 48 -8.40 5.55 -6.63
N ARG A 49 -8.93 6.28 -7.62
CA ARG A 49 -8.12 6.93 -8.67
C ARG A 49 -7.28 8.07 -8.10
N HIS A 50 -7.85 8.87 -7.20
CA HIS A 50 -7.11 9.90 -6.47
C HIS A 50 -6.01 9.30 -5.62
N LEU A 51 -6.29 8.26 -4.84
CA LEU A 51 -5.26 7.55 -4.08
C LEU A 51 -4.12 7.04 -4.99
N MET A 52 -4.44 6.48 -6.15
CA MET A 52 -3.43 6.03 -7.12
C MET A 52 -2.61 7.20 -7.67
N ASN A 53 -3.23 8.35 -7.94
CA ASN A 53 -2.51 9.55 -8.39
C ASN A 53 -1.60 10.10 -7.28
N ASP A 54 -2.08 10.14 -6.04
CA ASP A 54 -1.31 10.55 -4.86
C ASP A 54 -0.06 9.66 -4.70
N ILE A 55 -0.22 8.34 -4.82
CA ILE A 55 0.90 7.39 -4.79
C ILE A 55 1.83 7.58 -6.00
N THR A 56 1.30 7.87 -7.18
CA THR A 56 2.11 8.15 -8.39
C THR A 56 2.98 9.39 -8.21
N ASP A 57 2.46 10.41 -7.52
CA ASP A 57 3.19 11.64 -7.26
C ASP A 57 4.29 11.48 -6.20
N LEU A 58 4.09 10.57 -5.24
CA LEU A 58 5.13 10.17 -4.28
C LEU A 58 6.21 9.27 -4.91
N VAL A 59 5.80 8.30 -5.73
CA VAL A 59 6.69 7.36 -6.41
C VAL A 59 7.14 7.96 -7.74
N THR A 60 8.08 8.91 -7.67
CA THR A 60 8.51 9.73 -8.82
C THR A 60 9.26 8.97 -9.92
N HIS A 61 9.76 7.78 -9.60
CA HIS A 61 10.34 6.79 -10.51
C HIS A 61 9.29 5.81 -11.04
N GLY A 62 8.03 6.06 -10.74
CA GLY A 62 6.87 5.33 -11.21
C GLY A 62 6.45 5.77 -12.62
N LYS A 63 6.16 4.80 -13.49
CA LYS A 63 5.53 5.02 -14.78
C LYS A 63 4.08 4.59 -14.67
N LYS A 64 3.17 5.56 -14.71
CA LYS A 64 1.73 5.30 -14.81
C LYS A 64 1.39 4.88 -16.23
N ASP A 65 0.59 3.84 -16.36
CA ASP A 65 0.19 3.28 -17.64
C ASP A 65 -1.35 3.13 -17.72
N ALA A 66 -1.86 2.73 -18.88
CA ALA A 66 -3.28 2.60 -19.17
C ALA A 66 -3.96 1.53 -18.29
N LYS A 67 -5.29 1.57 -18.22
CA LYS A 67 -6.04 0.61 -17.41
C LYS A 67 -5.97 -0.77 -18.04
N LEU A 68 -5.66 -1.79 -17.23
CA LEU A 68 -5.71 -3.18 -17.68
C LEU A 68 -7.17 -3.60 -17.89
N ASP A 69 -7.45 -4.17 -19.05
CA ASP A 69 -8.80 -4.62 -19.44
C ASP A 69 -9.22 -5.86 -18.64
N SER A 70 -8.43 -6.93 -18.76
CA SER A 70 -8.69 -8.21 -18.09
C SER A 70 -8.18 -8.20 -16.65
N LYS A 71 -9.04 -8.58 -15.70
CA LYS A 71 -8.66 -8.77 -14.28
C LYS A 71 -8.05 -10.14 -13.99
N HIS A 72 -8.16 -11.07 -14.94
CA HIS A 72 -7.78 -12.47 -14.76
C HIS A 72 -6.40 -12.78 -15.35
N ALA A 73 -5.99 -12.01 -16.33
CA ALA A 73 -4.72 -12.21 -17.02
C ALA A 73 -3.66 -11.27 -16.42
N LEU A 74 -3.23 -11.57 -15.18
CA LEU A 74 -2.26 -10.74 -14.47
C LEU A 74 -0.82 -10.93 -14.99
N SER A 75 -0.54 -12.03 -15.69
CA SER A 75 0.75 -12.29 -16.34
C SER A 75 1.13 -11.20 -17.35
N LEU A 76 0.16 -10.58 -18.02
CA LEU A 76 0.40 -9.45 -18.94
C LEU A 76 1.07 -8.25 -18.25
N ILE A 77 0.93 -8.12 -16.94
CA ILE A 77 1.59 -7.03 -16.20
C ILE A 77 3.11 -7.19 -16.26
N ASN A 78 3.62 -8.44 -16.29
CA ASN A 78 5.06 -8.68 -16.44
C ASN A 78 5.54 -8.24 -17.82
N GLU A 79 4.80 -8.55 -18.88
CA GLU A 79 5.13 -8.10 -20.25
C GLU A 79 5.11 -6.57 -20.36
N LEU A 80 4.11 -5.92 -19.76
CA LEU A 80 4.04 -4.45 -19.71
C LEU A 80 5.19 -3.83 -18.91
N ALA A 81 5.62 -4.49 -17.83
CA ALA A 81 6.76 -4.08 -17.03
C ALA A 81 8.05 -4.19 -17.84
N ASP A 82 8.24 -5.27 -18.60
CA ASP A 82 9.40 -5.46 -19.47
C ASP A 82 9.44 -4.43 -20.60
N LEU A 83 8.31 -4.20 -21.30
CA LEU A 83 8.18 -3.16 -22.33
C LEU A 83 8.49 -1.76 -21.78
N SER A 84 8.16 -1.51 -20.51
CA SER A 84 8.43 -0.25 -19.83
C SER A 84 9.77 -0.22 -19.08
N SER A 85 10.55 -1.30 -19.14
CA SER A 85 11.79 -1.50 -18.38
C SER A 85 11.64 -1.20 -16.88
N CYS A 86 10.54 -1.66 -16.29
CA CYS A 86 10.21 -1.54 -14.87
C CYS A 86 10.56 -2.85 -14.14
N ASN A 87 11.21 -2.75 -12.98
CA ASN A 87 11.59 -3.90 -12.16
C ASN A 87 10.58 -4.22 -11.06
N HIS A 88 9.65 -3.30 -10.79
CA HIS A 88 8.56 -3.51 -9.85
C HIS A 88 7.24 -3.07 -10.47
N ALA A 89 6.13 -3.60 -9.97
CA ALA A 89 4.79 -3.20 -10.38
C ALA A 89 3.86 -3.01 -9.19
N LEU A 90 3.03 -1.97 -9.28
CA LEU A 90 1.89 -1.70 -8.44
C LEU A 90 0.62 -1.78 -9.28
N TYR A 91 -0.26 -2.73 -8.95
CA TYR A 91 -1.53 -2.92 -9.64
C TYR A 91 -2.72 -2.73 -8.70
N PHE A 92 -3.55 -1.74 -9.01
CA PHE A 92 -4.76 -1.38 -8.27
C PHE A 92 -5.97 -2.15 -8.83
N GLU A 93 -6.37 -3.20 -8.12
CA GLU A 93 -7.47 -4.08 -8.47
C GLU A 93 -8.75 -3.65 -7.73
N SER A 94 -9.71 -3.09 -8.46
CA SER A 94 -11.05 -2.76 -7.94
C SER A 94 -11.96 -3.97 -8.11
N ARG A 95 -12.57 -4.40 -7.01
CA ARG A 95 -13.60 -5.45 -7.00
C ARG A 95 -14.93 -4.83 -6.57
N ARG A 96 -15.99 -5.17 -7.33
CA ARG A 96 -17.37 -4.70 -7.09
C ARG A 96 -17.54 -3.18 -6.97
N ARG A 97 -16.57 -2.39 -7.47
CA ARG A 97 -16.52 -0.91 -7.36
C ARG A 97 -16.56 -0.41 -5.91
N ALA A 98 -16.20 -1.24 -4.94
CA ALA A 98 -16.22 -0.91 -3.50
C ALA A 98 -14.89 -1.27 -2.85
N ASP A 99 -14.39 -2.48 -3.11
CA ASP A 99 -13.18 -3.00 -2.50
C ASP A 99 -11.97 -2.69 -3.39
N LEU A 100 -10.87 -2.23 -2.77
CA LEU A 100 -9.60 -2.00 -3.44
C LEU A 100 -8.57 -3.01 -2.94
N TYR A 101 -7.99 -3.75 -3.87
CA TYR A 101 -6.83 -4.58 -3.62
C TYR A 101 -5.61 -3.96 -4.31
N LEU A 102 -4.48 -4.00 -3.65
CA LEU A 102 -3.20 -3.52 -4.18
C LEU A 102 -2.27 -4.71 -4.31
N TRP A 103 -1.80 -4.95 -5.52
CA TRP A 103 -0.72 -5.89 -5.76
C TRP A 103 0.61 -5.13 -5.83
N ALA A 104 1.60 -5.60 -5.10
CA ALA A 104 2.97 -5.12 -5.13
C ALA A 104 3.88 -6.28 -5.50
N ALA A 105 4.62 -6.17 -6.62
CA ALA A 105 5.42 -7.27 -7.14
C ALA A 105 6.81 -6.81 -7.57
N GLY A 106 7.80 -7.69 -7.42
CA GLY A 106 9.05 -7.65 -8.18
C GLY A 106 8.86 -8.33 -9.53
N CYS A 107 8.99 -7.59 -10.62
CA CYS A 107 8.85 -8.13 -11.97
C CYS A 107 10.23 -8.51 -12.55
N PRO A 108 10.34 -9.61 -13.33
CA PRO A 108 9.31 -10.61 -13.65
C PRO A 108 9.27 -11.80 -12.66
N ASN A 109 10.28 -11.96 -11.81
CA ASN A 109 10.49 -13.21 -11.06
C ASN A 109 9.64 -13.32 -9.78
N GLY A 110 9.12 -12.22 -9.24
CA GLY A 110 8.48 -12.15 -7.93
C GLY A 110 9.42 -11.63 -6.83
N PRO A 111 9.00 -11.67 -5.56
CA PRO A 111 7.70 -12.12 -5.07
C PRO A 111 6.58 -11.13 -5.40
N SER A 112 5.33 -11.56 -5.25
CA SER A 112 4.17 -10.67 -5.31
C SER A 112 3.31 -10.76 -4.06
N ILE A 113 2.82 -9.62 -3.60
CA ILE A 113 2.04 -9.49 -2.38
C ILE A 113 0.72 -8.83 -2.74
N ARG A 114 -0.38 -9.47 -2.32
CA ARG A 114 -1.71 -8.92 -2.46
C ARG A 114 -2.15 -8.32 -1.13
N PHE A 115 -2.45 -7.04 -1.13
CA PHE A 115 -3.01 -6.31 0.00
C PHE A 115 -4.46 -5.94 -0.25
N HIS A 116 -5.28 -5.93 0.79
CA HIS A 116 -6.56 -5.25 0.81
C HIS A 116 -6.37 -3.85 1.39
N VAL A 117 -6.78 -2.82 0.66
CA VAL A 117 -6.59 -1.42 1.04
C VAL A 117 -7.84 -0.94 1.77
N VAL A 118 -7.68 -0.54 3.03
CA VAL A 118 -8.76 -0.02 3.88
C VAL A 118 -8.41 1.36 4.42
N ASN A 119 -9.41 2.09 4.90
CA ASN A 119 -9.28 3.43 5.50
C ASN A 119 -8.43 4.39 4.64
N SER A 120 -8.72 4.42 3.34
CA SER A 120 -8.01 5.30 2.40
C SER A 120 -8.54 6.72 2.48
N HIS A 121 -7.62 7.63 2.76
CA HIS A 121 -7.78 9.07 2.81
C HIS A 121 -6.81 9.69 1.81
N THR A 122 -7.33 10.44 0.85
CA THR A 122 -6.54 11.08 -0.21
C THR A 122 -5.90 12.38 0.30
N MET A 123 -4.91 12.91 -0.43
CA MET A 123 -4.27 14.20 -0.08
C MET A 123 -5.28 15.37 -0.07
N ASP A 124 -6.36 15.28 -0.84
CA ASP A 124 -7.41 16.31 -0.96
C ASP A 124 -8.34 16.41 0.27
N GLU A 125 -8.12 15.60 1.31
CA GLU A 125 -8.94 15.66 2.53
C GLU A 125 -8.49 16.76 3.50
N MET A 126 -9.45 17.59 3.94
CA MET A 126 -9.24 18.84 4.72
C MET A 126 -8.37 18.73 5.98
N LYS A 127 -8.19 17.54 6.56
CA LYS A 127 -7.44 17.34 7.81
C LYS A 127 -5.92 17.23 7.62
N MET A 128 -5.43 17.15 6.39
CA MET A 128 -4.01 17.05 6.09
C MET A 128 -3.48 18.42 5.67
N THR A 129 -2.70 19.07 6.55
CA THR A 129 -2.21 20.45 6.37
C THR A 129 -0.76 20.52 5.88
N GLY A 130 -0.05 19.39 5.86
CA GLY A 130 1.31 19.31 5.37
C GLY A 130 1.39 19.42 3.85
N ASN A 131 2.54 19.87 3.35
CA ASN A 131 2.87 19.87 1.93
C ASN A 131 4.27 19.29 1.71
N CYS A 132 4.58 18.79 0.52
CA CYS A 132 5.95 18.45 0.17
C CYS A 132 6.26 18.75 -1.29
N LEU A 133 7.53 18.98 -1.58
CA LEU A 133 7.99 19.13 -2.96
C LEU A 133 7.72 17.86 -3.77
N LYS A 134 6.88 17.98 -4.80
CA LYS A 134 6.74 16.95 -5.84
C LYS A 134 8.12 16.67 -6.47
N GLY A 135 8.51 15.40 -6.50
CA GLY A 135 9.86 15.00 -6.92
C GLY A 135 10.86 14.81 -5.79
N SER A 136 10.58 15.27 -4.57
CA SER A 136 11.51 15.07 -3.44
C SER A 136 11.65 13.59 -3.09
N ARG A 137 12.79 13.25 -2.49
CA ARG A 137 13.12 11.86 -2.15
C ARG A 137 12.68 11.61 -0.70
N PRO A 138 11.64 10.78 -0.47
CA PRO A 138 11.19 10.49 0.89
C PRO A 138 12.26 9.74 1.68
N ILE A 139 12.29 9.99 2.98
CA ILE A 139 12.83 9.01 3.94
C ILE A 139 11.75 7.94 4.12
N VAL A 140 12.09 6.69 3.84
CA VAL A 140 11.18 5.56 4.10
C VAL A 140 11.57 4.94 5.42
N ARG A 141 10.65 4.98 6.38
CA ARG A 141 10.83 4.42 7.72
C ARG A 141 9.89 3.24 7.91
N PHE A 142 10.45 2.13 8.35
CA PHE A 142 9.69 0.96 8.82
C PHE A 142 9.79 0.87 10.34
N GLY A 143 8.69 0.49 10.98
CA GLY A 143 8.71 0.12 12.40
C GLY A 143 9.48 -1.19 12.64
N GLN A 144 9.90 -1.42 13.89
CA GLN A 144 10.66 -2.61 14.27
C GLN A 144 9.85 -3.90 14.11
N GLU A 145 8.52 -3.79 14.09
CA GLU A 145 7.60 -4.91 13.92
C GLU A 145 7.84 -5.64 12.60
N PHE A 146 8.37 -4.96 11.59
CA PHE A 146 8.67 -5.57 10.29
C PHE A 146 9.82 -6.60 10.32
N ASP A 147 10.68 -6.56 11.33
CA ASP A 147 11.80 -7.48 11.46
C ASP A 147 11.43 -8.76 12.24
N SER A 148 10.26 -8.77 12.88
CA SER A 148 9.78 -9.88 13.72
C SER A 148 9.53 -11.17 12.93
N GLU A 149 8.63 -11.14 11.93
CA GLU A 149 8.26 -12.32 11.15
C GLU A 149 8.80 -12.27 9.71
N PRO A 150 9.07 -13.43 9.07
CA PRO A 150 9.53 -13.48 7.69
C PRO A 150 8.56 -12.83 6.69
N CYS A 151 7.25 -12.97 6.91
CA CYS A 151 6.24 -12.36 6.03
C CYS A 151 6.35 -10.83 6.03
N TRP A 152 6.59 -10.21 7.19
CA TRP A 152 6.79 -8.78 7.30
C TRP A 152 8.11 -8.33 6.69
N ARG A 153 9.19 -9.13 6.84
CA ARG A 153 10.47 -8.84 6.17
C ARG A 153 10.33 -8.81 4.65
N VAL A 154 9.58 -9.74 4.06
CA VAL A 154 9.26 -9.73 2.62
C VAL A 154 8.45 -8.50 2.24
N CYS A 155 7.45 -8.13 3.05
CA CYS A 155 6.68 -6.90 2.82
C CYS A 155 7.57 -5.66 2.88
N LYS A 156 8.46 -5.56 3.88
CA LYS A 156 9.42 -4.47 4.04
C LYS A 156 10.31 -4.33 2.82
N GLU A 157 10.86 -5.43 2.30
CA GLU A 157 11.74 -5.40 1.14
C GLU A 157 11.01 -4.95 -0.14
N VAL A 158 9.84 -5.51 -0.43
CA VAL A 158 9.04 -5.13 -1.61
C VAL A 158 8.59 -3.67 -1.52
N LEU A 159 8.10 -3.22 -0.36
CA LEU A 159 7.67 -1.83 -0.16
C LEU A 159 8.86 -0.86 -0.19
N THR A 160 10.02 -1.26 0.32
CA THR A 160 11.25 -0.45 0.23
C THR A 160 11.59 -0.19 -1.22
N ASN A 161 11.61 -1.24 -2.05
CA ASN A 161 11.96 -1.12 -3.45
C ASN A 161 10.96 -0.27 -4.26
N ILE A 162 9.71 -0.19 -3.83
CA ILE A 162 8.65 0.59 -4.49
C ILE A 162 8.64 2.06 -4.03
N PHE A 163 8.77 2.33 -2.73
CA PHE A 163 8.62 3.67 -2.18
C PHE A 163 9.94 4.43 -2.00
N ALA A 164 11.08 3.73 -1.95
CA ALA A 164 12.38 4.38 -1.89
C ALA A 164 12.76 4.94 -3.27
N VAL A 165 12.83 6.27 -3.39
CA VAL A 165 13.14 6.93 -4.66
C VAL A 165 14.67 6.92 -4.91
N PRO A 166 15.14 6.28 -6.01
CA PRO A 166 16.55 6.28 -6.37
C PRO A 166 17.10 7.68 -6.64
N LYS A 167 18.38 7.91 -6.31
CA LYS A 167 19.10 9.15 -6.66
C LYS A 167 19.22 9.36 -8.16
N THR A 168 19.25 8.27 -8.94
CA THR A 168 19.44 8.29 -10.40
C THR A 168 18.19 8.66 -11.19
N THR A 169 17.06 8.89 -10.52
CA THR A 169 15.78 9.17 -11.18
C THR A 169 15.78 10.57 -11.77
N ARG A 170 15.48 10.70 -13.08
CA ARG A 170 15.49 12.00 -13.80
C ARG A 170 14.59 13.07 -13.17
N ARG A 171 13.48 12.68 -12.55
CA ARG A 171 12.50 13.58 -11.92
C ARG A 171 12.76 13.82 -10.42
N ALA A 172 13.77 13.18 -9.84
CA ALA A 172 14.06 13.32 -8.43
C ALA A 172 14.76 14.65 -8.14
N LYS A 173 14.25 15.37 -7.15
CA LYS A 173 14.88 16.56 -6.59
C LYS A 173 15.87 16.15 -5.49
N PRO A 174 16.95 16.92 -5.27
CA PRO A 174 17.98 16.55 -4.31
C PRO A 174 17.50 16.64 -2.84
N PHE A 175 16.48 17.45 -2.57
CA PHE A 175 15.99 17.73 -1.23
C PHE A 175 15.16 16.59 -0.63
N VAL A 176 15.25 16.48 0.69
CA VAL A 176 14.46 15.58 1.53
C VAL A 176 13.51 16.45 2.34
N ASP A 177 12.22 16.32 2.07
CA ASP A 177 11.17 17.22 2.59
C ASP A 177 10.07 16.44 3.34
N HIS A 178 10.02 15.12 3.16
CA HIS A 178 8.97 14.29 3.75
C HIS A 178 9.47 12.90 4.14
N VAL A 179 8.72 12.28 5.04
CA VAL A 179 8.94 10.93 5.58
C VAL A 179 7.69 10.08 5.31
N ILE A 180 7.91 8.94 4.67
CA ILE A 180 6.92 7.87 4.57
C ILE A 180 7.16 6.91 5.73
N SER A 181 6.14 6.69 6.56
CA SER A 181 6.19 5.77 7.69
C SER A 181 5.26 4.59 7.45
N PHE A 182 5.83 3.39 7.60
CA PHE A 182 5.12 2.12 7.67
C PHE A 182 5.17 1.59 9.10
N SER A 183 4.02 1.28 9.70
CA SER A 183 3.93 0.65 11.03
C SER A 183 2.95 -0.50 11.02
N VAL A 184 3.30 -1.62 11.66
CA VAL A 184 2.38 -2.77 11.79
C VAL A 184 1.62 -2.64 13.11
N ILE A 185 0.29 -2.62 13.03
CA ILE A 185 -0.60 -2.60 14.20
C ILE A 185 -1.77 -3.52 13.88
N ASP A 186 -2.05 -4.49 14.76
CA ASP A 186 -3.18 -5.43 14.62
C ASP A 186 -3.16 -6.19 13.28
N GLY A 187 -1.99 -6.73 12.91
CA GLY A 187 -1.78 -7.48 11.66
C GLY A 187 -1.96 -6.64 10.38
N LYS A 188 -1.99 -5.30 10.50
CA LYS A 188 -2.22 -4.37 9.39
C LYS A 188 -1.08 -3.37 9.28
N ILE A 189 -0.70 -3.05 8.06
CA ILE A 189 0.34 -2.07 7.76
C ILE A 189 -0.32 -0.70 7.58
N TRP A 190 0.01 0.25 8.44
CA TRP A 190 -0.44 1.62 8.34
C TRP A 190 0.58 2.43 7.54
N PHE A 191 0.10 3.08 6.49
CA PHE A 191 0.87 4.02 5.68
C PHE A 191 0.53 5.45 6.08
N ARG A 192 1.56 6.24 6.37
CA ARG A 192 1.43 7.68 6.60
C ARG A 192 2.57 8.45 5.96
N ASN A 193 2.26 9.67 5.51
CA ASN A 193 3.21 10.57 4.89
C ASN A 193 3.25 11.91 5.65
N TYR A 194 4.45 12.34 6.03
CA TYR A 194 4.68 13.50 6.88
C TYR A 194 5.67 14.48 6.27
N GLN A 195 5.37 15.76 6.31
CA GLN A 195 6.28 16.84 6.01
C GLN A 195 7.28 17.03 7.16
N ILE A 196 8.54 17.28 6.82
CA ILE A 196 9.58 17.66 7.77
C ILE A 196 9.56 19.18 7.92
N LEU A 197 9.27 19.66 9.13
CA LEU A 197 9.27 21.08 9.47
C LEU A 197 10.42 21.38 10.44
N ASN A 198 11.31 22.29 10.04
CA ASN A 198 12.30 22.84 10.95
C ASN A 198 11.59 23.88 11.84
N LYS A 199 11.51 23.63 13.17
CA LYS A 199 11.03 24.69 14.06
C LYS A 199 12.10 25.79 14.13
N PRO A 200 11.75 27.06 13.90
CA PRO A 200 12.67 28.15 14.16
C PRO A 200 13.05 28.16 15.64
N LYS A 201 14.31 28.52 15.93
CA LYS A 201 14.86 28.56 17.30
C LYS A 201 14.13 29.56 18.21
N ASP A 202 13.36 30.48 17.63
CA ASP A 202 12.74 31.61 18.33
C ASP A 202 11.32 31.33 18.85
N ALA A 203 10.78 30.13 18.66
CA ALA A 203 9.51 29.70 19.28
C ALA A 203 9.76 29.07 20.67
N GLU A 204 10.35 29.85 21.58
CA GLU A 204 10.51 29.49 23.00
C GLU A 204 9.24 29.83 23.79
N ASP A 205 8.27 28.90 23.85
CA ASP A 205 7.17 28.94 24.84
C ASP A 205 6.79 27.54 25.37
N GLY A 206 7.75 26.60 25.35
CA GLY A 206 7.56 25.25 25.87
C GLY A 206 8.82 24.66 26.51
N PRO A 207 8.69 23.74 27.48
CA PRO A 207 9.81 23.28 28.30
C PRO A 207 10.89 22.63 27.44
N LYS A 208 12.09 23.23 27.50
CA LYS A 208 13.31 22.84 26.78
C LYS A 208 13.72 21.41 27.13
N ARG A 209 13.23 20.41 26.40
CA ARG A 209 13.90 19.11 26.31
C ARG A 209 15.08 19.29 25.37
N LYS A 210 16.27 19.51 25.94
CA LYS A 210 17.54 19.43 25.19
C LYS A 210 17.59 18.05 24.54
N SER A 211 17.53 17.99 23.21
CA SER A 211 17.87 16.77 22.49
C SER A 211 19.37 16.51 22.70
N GLU A 212 19.73 15.36 23.25
CA GLU A 212 21.12 14.96 23.53
C GLU A 212 22.02 14.90 22.28
N THR A 213 21.44 15.07 21.08
CA THR A 213 22.11 14.89 19.78
C THR A 213 22.33 16.18 18.98
N GLY A 214 22.02 17.36 19.50
CA GLY A 214 22.32 18.63 18.80
C GLY A 214 21.53 18.87 17.50
N VAL A 215 20.55 18.01 17.20
CA VAL A 215 19.64 18.16 16.07
C VAL A 215 18.53 19.13 16.46
N GLU A 216 18.34 20.17 15.64
CA GLU A 216 17.26 21.15 15.75
C GLU A 216 15.91 20.45 15.99
N ALA A 217 15.00 21.07 16.74
CA ALA A 217 13.71 20.48 17.07
C ALA A 217 12.85 20.31 15.80
N LEU A 218 12.97 19.16 15.14
CA LEU A 218 12.17 18.80 13.97
C LEU A 218 10.73 18.49 14.40
N SER A 219 9.77 19.04 13.67
CA SER A 219 8.35 18.67 13.77
C SER A 219 7.88 18.01 12.50
N LEU A 220 6.86 17.17 12.62
CA LEU A 220 6.23 16.48 11.50
C LEU A 220 4.78 16.94 11.37
N SER A 221 4.37 17.29 10.15
CA SER A 221 2.96 17.58 9.81
C SER A 221 2.43 16.58 8.79
N GLU A 222 1.19 16.11 8.92
CA GLU A 222 0.63 15.07 8.04
C GLU A 222 0.21 15.65 6.67
N ILE A 223 0.71 15.06 5.58
CA ILE A 223 0.42 15.47 4.18
C ILE A 223 -0.66 14.59 3.55
N GLY A 224 -0.61 13.28 3.83
CA GLY A 224 -1.37 12.28 3.09
C GLY A 224 -0.62 11.74 1.84
N PRO A 225 -1.16 10.71 1.17
CA PRO A 225 -2.38 9.99 1.54
C PRO A 225 -2.16 9.12 2.78
N ARG A 226 -3.26 8.73 3.42
CA ARG A 226 -3.27 7.79 4.55
C ARG A 226 -4.09 6.59 4.15
N PHE A 227 -3.54 5.40 4.35
CA PHE A 227 -4.27 4.16 4.09
C PHE A 227 -3.69 3.03 4.91
N VAL A 228 -4.44 1.94 4.99
CA VAL A 228 -4.05 0.74 5.70
C VAL A 228 -4.02 -0.41 4.70
N LEU A 229 -2.91 -1.14 4.66
CA LEU A 229 -2.73 -2.34 3.87
C LEU A 229 -2.91 -3.56 4.78
N VAL A 230 -3.88 -4.39 4.46
CA VAL A 230 -4.07 -5.69 5.11
C VAL A 230 -3.46 -6.75 4.19
N PRO A 231 -2.36 -7.42 4.57
CA PRO A 231 -1.81 -8.49 3.74
C PRO A 231 -2.82 -9.63 3.60
N VAL A 232 -3.04 -10.09 2.37
CA VAL A 232 -3.98 -11.17 2.05
C VAL A 232 -3.21 -12.44 1.74
N LYS A 233 -2.33 -12.38 0.73
CA LYS A 233 -1.50 -13.51 0.28
C LYS A 233 -0.15 -13.02 -0.25
N ILE A 234 0.88 -13.85 -0.09
CA ILE A 234 2.21 -13.69 -0.69
C ILE A 234 2.43 -14.86 -1.64
N PHE A 235 2.86 -14.56 -2.85
CA PHE A 235 3.17 -15.52 -3.89
C PHE A 235 4.66 -15.50 -4.22
N GLU A 236 5.18 -16.65 -4.61
CA GLU A 236 6.57 -16.81 -5.04
C GLU A 236 6.86 -16.00 -6.30
N GLY A 237 5.97 -16.07 -7.30
CA GLY A 237 6.15 -15.42 -8.59
C GLY A 237 5.55 -14.00 -8.65
N SER A 238 5.84 -13.30 -9.75
CA SER A 238 5.20 -12.02 -10.06
C SER A 238 3.79 -12.24 -10.62
N PHE A 239 2.77 -11.88 -9.84
CA PHE A 239 1.35 -12.04 -10.17
C PHE A 239 0.90 -13.49 -10.46
N GLY A 240 1.61 -14.45 -9.88
CA GLY A 240 1.36 -15.87 -10.07
C GLY A 240 2.29 -16.73 -9.24
N GLY A 241 2.33 -18.03 -9.52
CA GLY A 241 3.10 -19.01 -8.76
C GLY A 241 2.37 -19.48 -7.49
N PRO A 242 2.99 -20.41 -6.74
CA PRO A 242 2.42 -20.95 -5.51
C PRO A 242 2.30 -19.87 -4.43
N CYS A 243 1.26 -20.00 -3.61
CA CYS A 243 1.04 -19.15 -2.45
C CYS A 243 1.98 -19.59 -1.32
N LEU A 244 2.94 -18.75 -0.97
CA LEU A 244 3.90 -19.01 0.11
C LEU A 244 3.31 -18.71 1.49
N TRP A 245 2.41 -17.72 1.56
CA TRP A 245 1.79 -17.32 2.82
C TRP A 245 0.40 -16.76 2.58
N GLU A 246 -0.53 -17.09 3.48
CA GLU A 246 -1.91 -16.61 3.47
C GLU A 246 -2.31 -16.12 4.86
N ASN A 247 -2.94 -14.95 4.91
CA ASN A 247 -3.46 -14.39 6.15
C ASN A 247 -4.77 -15.10 6.54
N LYS A 248 -4.72 -15.91 7.60
CA LYS A 248 -5.89 -16.63 8.12
C LYS A 248 -6.93 -15.72 8.77
N GLU A 249 -6.51 -14.56 9.27
CA GLU A 249 -7.39 -13.58 9.92
C GLU A 249 -8.13 -12.71 8.90
N PHE A 250 -7.67 -12.70 7.65
CA PHE A 250 -8.29 -11.90 6.61
C PHE A 250 -9.61 -12.50 6.15
N VAL A 251 -10.71 -11.81 6.48
CA VAL A 251 -12.03 -12.10 5.93
C VAL A 251 -12.34 -11.13 4.80
N PRO A 252 -12.57 -11.60 3.56
CA PRO A 252 -12.98 -10.74 2.45
C PRO A 252 -14.27 -9.95 2.78
N PRO A 253 -14.37 -8.65 2.43
CA PRO A 253 -15.54 -7.83 2.75
C PRO A 253 -16.86 -8.42 2.24
N PHE A 254 -16.86 -9.10 1.09
CA PHE A 254 -18.05 -9.73 0.55
C PHE A 254 -18.57 -10.89 1.43
N GLN A 255 -17.69 -11.61 2.13
CA GLN A 255 -18.09 -12.69 3.03
C GLN A 255 -18.75 -12.10 4.26
N VAL A 256 -18.21 -11.01 4.81
CA VAL A 256 -18.82 -10.26 5.92
C VAL A 256 -20.22 -9.77 5.52
N LEU A 257 -20.36 -9.18 4.34
CA LEU A 257 -21.67 -8.75 3.81
C LEU A 257 -22.64 -9.93 3.62
N LYS A 258 -22.15 -11.09 3.17
CA LYS A 258 -22.96 -12.30 3.02
C LYS A 258 -23.45 -12.81 4.38
N GLN A 259 -22.59 -12.84 5.38
CA GLN A 259 -22.93 -13.24 6.75
C GLN A 259 -23.96 -12.30 7.37
N GLN A 260 -23.81 -10.97 7.21
CA GLN A 260 -24.78 -9.99 7.69
C GLN A 260 -26.17 -10.15 7.03
N LYS A 261 -26.21 -10.41 5.73
CA LYS A 261 -27.46 -10.70 5.01
C LYS A 261 -28.09 -12.00 5.48
N ALA A 262 -27.31 -13.06 5.66
CA ALA A 262 -27.81 -14.34 6.17
C ALA A 262 -28.37 -14.19 7.59
N ALA A 263 -27.69 -13.49 8.48
CA ALA A 263 -28.17 -13.20 9.83
C ALA A 263 -29.46 -12.39 9.82
N SER A 264 -29.58 -11.40 8.92
CA SER A 264 -30.81 -10.61 8.77
C SER A 264 -31.97 -11.45 8.25
N ALA A 265 -31.72 -12.35 7.29
CA ALA A 265 -32.71 -13.29 6.78
C ALA A 265 -33.16 -14.28 7.86
N ALA A 266 -32.25 -14.82 8.65
CA ALA A 266 -32.58 -15.71 9.77
C ALA A 266 -33.48 -15.02 10.81
N LYS A 267 -33.19 -13.76 11.16
CA LYS A 267 -34.05 -12.94 12.04
C LYS A 267 -35.43 -12.67 11.43
N TYR A 268 -35.54 -12.62 10.10
CA TYR A 268 -36.83 -12.46 9.43
C TYR A 268 -37.64 -13.76 9.46
N LEU A 269 -37.00 -14.90 9.17
CA LEU A 269 -37.63 -16.22 9.25
C LEU A 269 -38.14 -16.50 10.66
N ALA A 270 -37.31 -16.31 11.69
CA ALA A 270 -37.73 -16.50 13.08
C ALA A 270 -38.94 -15.63 13.47
N ARG A 271 -39.03 -14.39 12.95
CA ARG A 271 -40.21 -13.54 13.17
C ARG A 271 -41.46 -14.07 12.49
N LYS A 272 -41.33 -14.65 11.29
CA LYS A 272 -42.45 -15.25 10.56
C LYS A 272 -42.90 -16.55 11.22
N ASP A 273 -41.97 -17.35 11.72
CA ASP A 273 -42.28 -18.57 12.46
C ASP A 273 -43.02 -18.24 13.76
N HIS A 274 -42.58 -17.22 14.51
CA HIS A 274 -43.29 -16.76 15.72
C HIS A 274 -44.67 -16.15 15.42
N GLU A 275 -44.84 -15.46 14.29
CA GLU A 275 -46.14 -14.95 13.85
C GLU A 275 -47.10 -16.10 13.53
N GLN A 276 -46.63 -17.12 12.79
CA GLN A 276 -47.40 -18.32 12.51
C GLN A 276 -47.74 -19.11 13.77
N GLU A 277 -46.79 -19.30 14.69
CA GLU A 277 -47.02 -19.98 15.97
C GLU A 277 -48.06 -19.25 16.83
N ARG A 278 -48.01 -17.91 16.85
CA ARG A 278 -49.01 -17.10 17.55
C ARG A 278 -50.40 -17.23 16.93
N ASP A 279 -50.49 -17.21 15.60
CA ASP A 279 -51.75 -17.34 14.89
C ASP A 279 -52.34 -18.75 15.07
N LEU A 280 -51.51 -19.80 15.04
CA LEU A 280 -51.88 -21.17 15.38
C LEU A 280 -52.39 -21.26 16.83
N ARG A 281 -51.64 -20.75 17.80
CA ARG A 281 -52.05 -20.75 19.21
C ARG A 281 -53.37 -20.00 19.43
N LYS A 282 -53.58 -18.90 18.71
CA LYS A 282 -54.84 -18.16 18.75
C LYS A 282 -55.99 -19.01 18.18
N SER A 283 -55.77 -19.69 17.04
CA SER A 283 -56.78 -20.57 16.44
C SER A 283 -57.10 -21.79 17.32
N GLU A 284 -56.10 -22.35 18.00
CA GLU A 284 -56.30 -23.45 18.95
C GLU A 284 -57.10 -23.00 20.18
N LEU A 285 -56.79 -21.82 20.72
CA LEU A 285 -57.56 -21.23 21.82
C LEU A 285 -59.01 -20.91 21.41
N GLU A 286 -59.22 -20.43 20.19
CA GLU A 286 -60.56 -20.21 19.64
C GLU A 286 -61.33 -21.53 19.46
N ALA A 287 -60.66 -22.60 19.01
CA ALA A 287 -61.27 -23.92 18.85
C ALA A 287 -61.57 -24.63 20.18
N GLN A 288 -60.75 -24.41 21.22
CA GLN A 288 -60.96 -24.96 22.57
C GLN A 288 -61.93 -24.13 23.42
N ARG A 289 -62.40 -22.99 22.89
CA ARG A 289 -63.35 -22.15 23.58
C ARG A 289 -64.69 -22.88 23.65
N VAL A 290 -65.04 -23.34 24.86
CA VAL A 290 -66.35 -23.93 25.14
C VAL A 290 -67.38 -22.79 25.08
N ASP A 291 -68.38 -22.92 24.21
CA ASP A 291 -69.48 -21.96 24.14
C ASP A 291 -70.27 -22.01 25.46
N ASP A 292 -70.18 -20.91 26.22
CA ASP A 292 -71.04 -20.70 27.37
C ASP A 292 -72.45 -20.38 26.84
N GLY A 293 -73.46 -21.17 27.23
CA GLY A 293 -74.83 -21.07 26.70
C GLY A 293 -75.52 -19.73 26.96
N LEU A 294 -74.88 -18.86 27.74
CA LEU A 294 -75.30 -17.49 28.03
C LEU A 294 -74.55 -16.40 27.21
N GLU A 295 -73.64 -16.77 26.30
CA GLU A 295 -72.98 -15.79 25.42
C GLU A 295 -74.00 -15.20 24.42
N LYS A 296 -73.97 -13.86 24.23
CA LYS A 296 -74.87 -13.15 23.31
C LYS A 296 -74.88 -13.69 21.88
N ARG A 297 -73.79 -14.32 21.44
CA ARG A 297 -73.67 -14.91 20.10
C ARG A 297 -74.52 -16.17 19.93
N VAL A 298 -74.79 -16.88 21.02
CA VAL A 298 -75.61 -18.10 21.08
C VAL A 298 -77.06 -17.75 21.41
N ILE A 299 -77.30 -16.75 22.27
CA ILE A 299 -78.65 -16.32 22.66
C ILE A 299 -79.40 -15.60 21.53
N PHE A 300 -78.69 -14.84 20.69
CA PHE A 300 -79.29 -13.98 19.66
C PHE A 300 -78.99 -14.42 18.22
N ALA A 301 -78.58 -15.68 18.02
CA ALA A 301 -78.46 -16.32 16.71
C ALA A 301 -79.81 -16.91 16.25
#